data_AF-A0A542AGH4-F1
#
_entry.id   AF-A0A542AGH4-F1
#
_cell.length_a   1.000
_cell.length_b   1.000
_cell.length_c   1.000
_cell.angle_alpha   90.00
_cell.angle_beta   90.00
_cell.angle_gamma   90.00
#
_symmetry.space_group_name_H-M   'P 1'
#
loop_
_entity.id
_entity.type
_entity.pdbx_description
1 polymer ?
#
loop_
_entity_poly.entity_id
_entity_poly.type
_entity_poly.pdbx_seq_one_letter_code
_entity_poly.pdbx_strand_id
1 'polypeptide(L)'
;MKGKMIRNLTDYNGKPVWVEFENPDACSCANCGACRSSDAEAHLYTSGVYRAEGHFLVSLTNEEHRFHEFTPRILAIYEWQE
;
A
#
# COMPACT_ATOMS: atom_id res chain seq x y z
N MET A 1 3.40 15.87 4.50
CA MET A 1 3.04 16.13 3.10
C MET A 1 3.77 15.19 2.13
N LYS A 2 3.14 14.87 0.99
CA LYS A 2 3.72 14.00 -0.06
C LYS A 2 4.87 14.72 -0.77
N GLY A 3 6.01 14.05 -0.88
CA GLY A 3 7.19 14.49 -1.63
C GLY A 3 7.27 13.85 -3.01
N LYS A 4 8.50 13.52 -3.46
CA LYS A 4 8.72 12.86 -4.75
C LYS A 4 8.21 11.42 -4.75
N MET A 5 7.83 10.95 -5.93
CA MET A 5 7.51 9.54 -6.15
C MET A 5 8.76 8.67 -5.98
N ILE A 6 8.59 7.54 -5.31
CA ILE A 6 9.60 6.54 -5.01
C ILE A 6 9.36 5.32 -5.92
N ARG A 7 10.44 4.74 -6.46
CA ARG A 7 10.37 3.54 -7.32
C ARG A 7 10.65 2.24 -6.58
N ASN A 8 11.38 2.30 -5.46
CA ASN A 8 11.67 1.17 -4.60
C ASN A 8 12.01 1.65 -3.17
N LEU A 9 11.94 0.76 -2.19
CA LEU A 9 12.10 1.06 -0.78
C LEU A 9 13.55 0.98 -0.27
N THR A 10 14.53 0.65 -1.12
CA THR A 10 15.92 0.35 -0.72
C THR A 10 16.55 1.45 0.15
N ASP A 11 16.34 2.72 -0.18
CA ASP A 11 16.91 3.87 0.55
C ASP A 11 15.98 4.44 1.65
N TYR A 12 14.86 3.77 1.90
CA TYR A 12 13.78 4.25 2.76
C TYR A 12 13.56 3.41 4.01
N ASN A 13 14.43 2.44 4.29
CA ASN A 13 14.30 1.62 5.49
C ASN A 13 14.19 2.46 6.78
N GLY A 14 13.14 2.21 7.56
CA GLY A 14 12.77 2.94 8.77
C GLY A 14 12.08 4.29 8.54
N LYS A 15 11.95 4.77 7.30
CA LYS A 15 11.37 6.08 6.99
C LYS A 15 9.86 5.99 6.72
N PRO A 16 9.10 7.04 7.04
CA PRO A 16 7.72 7.14 6.62
C PRO A 16 7.63 7.42 5.11
N VAL A 17 6.67 6.77 4.46
CA VAL A 17 6.34 6.94 3.04
C VAL A 17 4.82 7.02 2.89
N TRP A 18 4.34 7.78 1.91
CA TRP A 18 2.94 7.77 1.53
C TRP A 18 2.69 6.69 0.48
N VAL A 19 1.65 5.89 0.66
CA VAL A 19 1.26 4.81 -0.25
C VAL A 19 -0.15 5.05 -0.76
N GLU A 20 -0.32 4.91 -2.07
CA GLU A 20 -1.62 4.91 -2.74
C GLU A 20 -1.96 3.50 -3.19
N PHE A 21 -3.13 3.03 -2.80
CA PHE A 21 -3.69 1.76 -3.24
C PHE A 21 -4.86 1.99 -4.21
N GLU A 22 -5.10 1.01 -5.07
CA GLU A 22 -6.32 0.92 -5.87
C GLU A 22 -7.55 1.00 -4.95
N ASN A 23 -8.55 1.77 -5.37
CA ASN A 23 -9.80 1.85 -4.63
C ASN A 23 -10.49 0.48 -4.66
N PRO A 24 -10.74 -0.16 -3.51
CA PRO A 24 -11.42 -1.45 -3.49
C PRO A 24 -12.81 -1.40 -4.14
N ASP A 25 -13.53 -0.28 -4.02
CA ASP A 25 -14.86 -0.08 -4.61
C ASP A 25 -14.82 0.11 -6.14
N ALA A 26 -13.65 0.38 -6.72
CA ALA A 26 -13.48 0.51 -8.18
C ALA A 26 -13.33 -0.87 -8.87
N CYS A 27 -13.14 -1.95 -8.12
CA CYS A 27 -13.05 -3.31 -8.63
C CYS A 27 -14.45 -3.88 -8.94
N SER A 28 -15.07 -3.42 -10.03
CA SER A 28 -16.40 -3.82 -10.50
C SER A 28 -16.43 -5.17 -11.24
N CYS A 29 -15.58 -6.13 -10.86
CA CYS A 29 -15.51 -7.44 -11.51
C CYS A 29 -16.69 -8.34 -11.08
N ALA A 30 -17.90 -7.98 -11.56
CA ALA A 30 -19.14 -8.73 -11.40
C ALA A 30 -19.13 -10.15 -12.05
N ASN A 31 -18.00 -10.60 -12.62
CA ASN A 31 -17.90 -11.88 -13.33
C ASN A 31 -16.62 -12.69 -13.06
N CYS A 32 -15.83 -12.32 -12.05
CA CYS A 32 -14.62 -13.05 -11.65
C CYS A 32 -14.90 -13.82 -10.35
N GLY A 33 -15.09 -15.13 -10.43
CA GLY A 33 -15.22 -15.99 -9.25
C GLY A 33 -14.00 -15.99 -8.32
N ALA A 34 -12.86 -15.40 -8.75
CA ALA A 34 -11.66 -15.21 -7.95
C ALA A 34 -11.70 -13.95 -7.06
N CYS A 35 -12.70 -13.10 -7.23
CA CYS A 35 -12.84 -11.83 -6.54
C CYS A 35 -13.60 -11.99 -5.20
N ARG A 36 -14.09 -13.18 -4.83
CA ARG A 36 -14.77 -13.39 -3.53
C ARG A 36 -13.86 -13.27 -2.30
N SER A 37 -12.55 -13.25 -2.49
CA SER A 37 -11.58 -12.89 -1.45
C SER A 37 -11.42 -11.36 -1.30
N SER A 38 -11.95 -10.56 -2.23
CA SER A 38 -11.64 -9.13 -2.33
C SER A 38 -12.27 -8.27 -1.25
N ASP A 39 -13.47 -8.60 -0.76
CA ASP A 39 -14.17 -7.72 0.20
C ASP A 39 -13.61 -7.89 1.61
N ALA A 40 -13.27 -9.13 1.99
CA ALA A 40 -12.71 -9.41 3.31
C ALA A 40 -11.33 -8.79 3.49
N GLU A 41 -10.52 -8.65 2.43
CA GLU A 41 -9.17 -8.06 2.50
C GLU A 41 -9.11 -6.62 1.95
N ALA A 42 -10.16 -6.11 1.31
CA ALA A 42 -10.22 -4.75 0.76
C ALA A 42 -9.88 -3.67 1.79
N HIS A 43 -10.39 -3.83 3.02
CA HIS A 43 -10.17 -2.89 4.11
C HIS A 43 -8.69 -2.79 4.54
N LEU A 44 -7.86 -3.79 4.20
CA LEU A 44 -6.42 -3.78 4.48
C LEU A 44 -5.68 -2.78 3.57
N TYR A 45 -6.18 -2.58 2.34
CA TYR A 45 -5.55 -1.71 1.32
C TYR A 45 -5.96 -0.25 1.49
N THR A 46 -5.59 0.34 2.62
CA THR A 46 -5.91 1.73 2.93
C THR A 46 -4.74 2.64 2.56
N SER A 47 -4.97 3.61 1.67
CA SER A 47 -3.95 4.62 1.31
C SER A 47 -3.61 5.49 2.52
N GLY A 48 -2.33 5.81 2.70
CA GLY A 48 -1.89 6.52 3.90
C GLY A 48 -0.39 6.52 4.10
N VAL A 49 0.03 6.84 5.32
CA VAL A 49 1.45 6.82 5.72
C VAL A 49 1.80 5.42 6.26
N TYR A 50 2.87 4.85 5.69
CA TYR A 50 3.44 3.56 6.07
C TYR A 50 4.92 3.74 6.43
N ARG A 51 5.47 2.82 7.21
CA ARG A 51 6.92 2.72 7.44
C ARG A 51 7.51 1.74 6.43
N ALA A 52 8.57 2.14 5.73
CA ALA A 52 9.29 1.22 4.86
C ALA A 52 10.25 0.35 5.68
N GLU A 53 10.21 -0.97 5.48
CA GLU A 53 11.08 -1.96 6.11
C GLU A 53 11.60 -2.96 5.07
N GLY A 54 12.85 -2.78 4.65
CA GLY A 54 13.40 -3.50 3.50
C GLY A 54 12.53 -3.31 2.26
N HIS A 55 11.90 -4.39 1.80
CA HIS A 55 10.97 -4.40 0.64
C HIS A 55 9.48 -4.33 1.05
N PHE A 56 9.19 -4.05 2.32
CA PHE A 56 7.84 -4.05 2.86
C PHE A 56 7.39 -2.65 3.30
N LEU A 57 6.10 -2.40 3.11
CA LEU A 57 5.35 -1.27 3.65
C LEU A 57 4.60 -1.76 4.87
N VAL A 58 4.90 -1.21 6.04
CA VAL A 58 4.30 -1.62 7.32
C VAL A 58 3.34 -0.53 7.79
N SER A 59 2.10 -0.89 8.07
CA SER A 59 1.11 0.08 8.58
C SER A 59 1.52 0.57 9.97
N LEU A 60 1.34 1.88 10.20
CA LEU A 60 1.63 2.51 11.48
C LEU A 60 0.57 2.21 12.56
N THR A 61 -0.62 1.76 12.16
CA THR A 61 -1.73 1.47 13.08
C THR A 61 -1.91 -0.02 13.36
N ASN A 62 -1.40 -0.90 12.49
CA ASN A 62 -1.35 -2.34 12.70
C ASN A 62 -0.15 -2.96 11.97
N GLU A 63 0.91 -3.32 12.70
CA GLU A 63 2.14 -3.85 12.10
C GLU A 63 1.98 -5.25 11.46
N GLU A 64 0.90 -5.98 11.77
CA GLU A 64 0.55 -7.21 11.05
C GLU A 64 0.17 -6.92 9.59
N HIS A 65 -0.26 -5.69 9.29
CA HIS A 65 -0.55 -5.24 7.94
C HIS A 65 0.73 -4.75 7.27
N ARG A 66 1.34 -5.67 6.52
CA ARG A 66 2.55 -5.45 5.73
C ARG A 66 2.34 -5.83 4.27
N PHE A 67 2.79 -4.97 3.37
CA PHE A 67 2.67 -5.17 1.92
C PHE A 67 4.04 -5.19 1.27
N HIS A 68 4.29 -6.12 0.34
CA HIS A 68 5.49 -6.05 -0.48
C HIS A 68 5.41 -4.84 -1.42
N GLU A 69 6.52 -4.15 -1.70
CA GLU A 69 6.54 -2.94 -2.55
C GLU A 69 6.03 -3.13 -3.99
N PHE A 70 5.93 -4.38 -4.45
CA PHE A 70 5.41 -4.76 -5.76
C PHE A 70 4.00 -5.36 -5.70
N THR A 71 3.29 -5.15 -4.59
CA THR A 71 1.90 -5.60 -4.47
C THR A 71 1.08 -4.92 -5.57
N PRO A 72 0.34 -5.67 -6.43
CA PRO A 72 -0.26 -5.14 -7.65
C PRO A 72 -1.34 -4.08 -7.40
N ARG A 73 -1.85 -4.00 -6.17
CA ARG A 73 -2.81 -2.96 -5.75
C ARG A 73 -2.15 -1.63 -5.39
N ILE A 74 -0.82 -1.53 -5.34
CA ILE A 74 -0.12 -0.27 -5.09
C ILE A 74 -0.08 0.52 -6.39
N LEU A 75 -0.66 1.71 -6.38
CA LEU A 75 -0.65 2.65 -7.51
C LEU A 75 0.62 3.50 -7.51
N ALA A 76 1.03 3.98 -6.33
CA ALA A 76 2.22 4.82 -6.20
C ALA A 76 2.72 4.87 -4.74
N ILE A 77 4.02 5.11 -4.60
CA ILE A 77 4.69 5.35 -3.31
C ILE A 77 5.40 6.70 -3.41
N TYR A 78 5.35 7.51 -2.35
CA TYR A 78 5.99 8.82 -2.28
C TYR A 78 6.74 8.98 -0.99
N GLU A 79 7.76 9.85 -0.98
CA GLU A 79 8.34 10.33 0.26
C GLU A 79 7.29 10.99 1.13
N TRP A 80 7.35 10.75 2.44
CA TRP A 80 6.55 11.49 3.41
C TRP A 80 7.46 12.43 4.20
N GLN A 81 7.22 13.72 4.08
CA GLN A 81 7.88 14.76 4.86
C GLN A 81 6.87 15.26 5.89
N GLU A 82 7.18 15.24 7.18
CA GLU A 82 6.27 15.78 8.21
C GLU A 82 6.04 17.28 8.06
#